data_AF-A0AAJ4SGG3-F1
#
_entry.id   AF-A0AAJ4SGG3-F1
#
_cell.length_a   1.000
_cell.length_b   1.000
_cell.length_c   1.000
_cell.angle_alpha   90.00
_cell.angle_beta   90.00
_cell.angle_gamma   90.00
#
_symmetry.space_group_name_H-M   'P 1'
#
loop_
_entity.id
_entity.type
_entity.pdbx_description
1 polymer ?
#
loop_
_entity_poly.entity_id
_entity_poly.type
_entity_poly.pdbx_seq_one_letter_code
_entity_poly.pdbx_strand_id
1 'polypeptide(L)'
;VTKVGPKAGEPEVTKEEIPFEKKRELDPKMEPGSPDKVVQNGENGEKTTTTPITINPITGEKVGEGESTTEVTKEPKDEIVNYAPEIIPHGTREEIDPNLPEGETKVIPGKDGLKDPETGEIIEEPQDEVIIHGAKDDSDSDADSDSDADSDSDADSDSDADSDSDADSDSDADSDSD
;
A
#
# COMPACT_ATOMS: atom_id res chain seq x y z
N VAL A 1 -15.55 21.93 78.90
CA VAL A 1 -15.88 21.35 77.58
C VAL A 1 -14.57 20.97 76.92
N THR A 2 -14.36 19.68 76.64
CA THR A 2 -13.16 19.21 75.93
C THR A 2 -13.31 19.57 74.45
N LYS A 3 -12.45 20.44 73.93
CA LYS A 3 -12.36 20.69 72.49
C LYS A 3 -11.45 19.63 71.88
N VAL A 4 -11.98 18.83 70.98
CA VAL A 4 -11.21 17.88 70.17
C VAL A 4 -11.09 18.45 68.76
N GLY A 5 -9.88 18.40 68.21
CA GLY A 5 -9.61 18.79 66.83
C GLY A 5 -10.17 17.78 65.83
N PRO A 6 -10.23 18.15 64.54
CA PRO A 6 -10.62 17.23 63.47
C PRO A 6 -9.65 16.04 63.40
N LYS A 7 -10.16 14.87 63.00
CA LYS A 7 -9.41 13.63 62.83
C LYS A 7 -9.46 13.17 61.37
N ALA A 8 -8.45 12.46 60.90
CA ALA A 8 -8.49 11.78 59.60
C ALA A 8 -9.69 10.80 59.54
N GLY A 9 -10.49 10.93 58.49
CA GLY A 9 -11.56 10.02 58.10
C GLY A 9 -11.10 9.05 57.01
N GLU A 10 -12.02 8.22 56.54
CA GLU A 10 -11.80 7.38 55.36
C GLU A 10 -11.73 8.26 54.10
N PRO A 11 -10.72 8.12 53.23
CA PRO A 11 -10.61 8.91 52.03
C PRO A 11 -11.71 8.56 51.03
N GLU A 12 -12.16 9.55 50.26
CA GLU A 12 -13.04 9.31 49.12
C GLU A 12 -12.18 8.87 47.94
N VAL A 13 -12.53 7.73 47.34
CA VAL A 13 -11.81 7.14 46.20
C VAL A 13 -12.72 7.14 44.99
N THR A 14 -12.28 7.76 43.89
CA THR A 14 -12.95 7.70 42.59
C THR A 14 -12.03 7.04 41.58
N LYS A 15 -12.62 6.21 40.71
CA LYS A 15 -11.92 5.48 39.66
C LYS A 15 -12.45 5.91 38.31
N GLU A 16 -11.54 6.17 37.38
CA GLU A 16 -11.82 6.54 36.00
C GLU A 16 -11.11 5.54 35.08
N GLU A 17 -11.82 5.05 34.06
CA GLU A 17 -11.21 4.18 33.05
C GLU A 17 -10.33 5.01 32.10
N ILE A 18 -9.17 4.44 31.75
CA ILE A 18 -8.32 4.96 30.68
C ILE A 18 -8.54 4.06 29.46
N PRO A 19 -9.16 4.53 28.36
CA PRO A 19 -9.39 3.72 27.18
C PRO A 19 -8.06 3.29 26.55
N PHE A 20 -8.03 2.07 26.00
CA PHE A 20 -6.90 1.62 25.17
C PHE A 20 -7.00 2.13 23.74
N GLU A 21 -5.86 2.15 23.02
CA GLU A 21 -5.83 2.45 21.59
C GLU A 21 -5.85 1.19 20.75
N LYS A 22 -6.38 1.28 19.53
CA LYS A 22 -6.30 0.21 18.53
C LYS A 22 -5.20 0.52 17.54
N LYS A 23 -4.25 -0.39 17.38
CA LYS A 23 -3.11 -0.29 16.47
C LYS A 23 -3.17 -1.41 15.45
N ARG A 24 -2.93 -1.06 14.19
CA ARG A 24 -2.81 -2.01 13.09
C ARG A 24 -1.34 -2.09 12.67
N GLU A 25 -0.83 -3.30 12.50
CA GLU A 25 0.56 -3.54 12.11
C GLU A 25 0.59 -4.53 10.94
N LEU A 26 1.34 -4.21 9.88
CA LEU A 26 1.56 -5.13 8.77
C LEU A 26 2.36 -6.34 9.27
N ASP A 27 1.86 -7.54 8.99
CA ASP A 27 2.62 -8.78 9.16
C ASP A 27 2.91 -9.41 7.80
N PRO A 28 4.11 -9.22 7.23
CA PRO A 28 4.49 -9.78 5.94
C PRO A 28 4.47 -11.31 5.87
N LYS A 29 4.34 -12.00 7.01
CA LYS A 29 4.29 -13.46 7.09
C LYS A 29 2.85 -14.00 7.08
N MET A 30 1.85 -13.14 7.21
CA MET A 30 0.45 -13.54 7.04
C MET A 30 0.19 -13.92 5.58
N GLU A 31 -0.71 -14.88 5.39
CA GLU A 31 -1.14 -15.26 4.04
C GLU A 31 -1.73 -14.02 3.36
N PRO A 32 -1.25 -13.64 2.16
CA PRO A 32 -1.69 -12.42 1.51
C PRO A 32 -3.23 -12.38 1.33
N GLY A 33 -3.84 -11.25 1.66
CA GLY A 33 -5.30 -11.07 1.61
C GLY A 33 -6.08 -11.81 2.70
N SER A 34 -5.41 -12.48 3.64
CA SER A 34 -6.08 -13.08 4.80
C SER A 34 -6.69 -12.01 5.72
N PRO A 35 -7.77 -12.34 6.46
CA PRO A 35 -8.39 -11.38 7.36
C PRO A 35 -7.45 -10.98 8.49
N ASP A 36 -7.65 -9.75 8.97
CA ASP A 36 -7.00 -9.21 10.16
C ASP A 36 -7.00 -10.18 11.34
N LYS A 37 -5.87 -10.22 12.05
CA LYS A 37 -5.66 -11.07 13.21
C LYS A 37 -5.30 -10.25 14.44
N VAL A 38 -6.16 -10.26 15.44
CA VAL A 38 -5.84 -9.68 16.76
C VAL A 38 -4.74 -10.51 17.40
N VAL A 39 -3.58 -9.89 17.65
CA VAL A 39 -2.42 -10.53 18.31
C VAL A 39 -2.26 -10.07 19.75
N GLN A 40 -2.82 -8.91 20.10
CA GLN A 40 -2.92 -8.42 21.47
C GLN A 40 -4.32 -7.84 21.67
N ASN A 41 -5.07 -8.35 22.66
CA ASN A 41 -6.34 -7.74 23.04
C ASN A 41 -6.09 -6.46 23.81
N GLY A 42 -6.93 -5.45 23.55
CA GLY A 42 -6.90 -4.20 24.30
C GLY A 42 -7.45 -4.38 25.72
N GLU A 43 -6.83 -3.69 26.67
CA GLU A 43 -7.30 -3.62 28.05
C GLU A 43 -7.33 -2.16 28.50
N ASN A 44 -8.48 -1.67 28.95
CA ASN A 44 -8.56 -0.35 29.57
C ASN A 44 -7.66 -0.30 30.82
N GLY A 45 -7.00 0.82 30.98
CA GLY A 45 -6.32 1.23 32.20
C GLY A 45 -7.28 1.79 33.24
N GLU A 46 -6.75 2.18 34.38
CA GLU A 46 -7.49 2.74 35.50
C GLU A 46 -6.68 3.88 36.13
N LYS A 47 -7.33 5.01 36.32
CA LYS A 47 -6.84 6.14 37.10
C LYS A 47 -7.63 6.20 38.40
N THR A 48 -6.93 6.26 39.52
CA THR A 48 -7.53 6.40 40.85
C THR A 48 -7.25 7.79 41.40
N THR A 49 -8.29 8.49 41.82
CA THR A 49 -8.21 9.76 42.54
C THR A 49 -8.58 9.52 44.00
N THR A 50 -7.69 9.90 44.92
CA THR A 50 -7.90 9.76 46.36
C THR A 50 -8.00 11.15 46.99
N THR A 51 -9.11 11.42 47.68
CA THR A 51 -9.34 12.68 48.40
C THR A 51 -9.36 12.42 49.90
N PRO A 52 -8.31 12.84 50.64
CA PRO A 52 -8.27 12.68 52.10
C PRO A 52 -9.43 13.43 52.76
N ILE A 53 -10.14 12.79 53.68
CA ILE A 53 -11.28 13.41 54.39
C ILE A 53 -10.89 13.67 55.84
N THR A 54 -11.37 14.76 56.41
CA THR A 54 -11.33 15.01 57.85
C THR A 54 -12.73 14.99 58.43
N ILE A 55 -12.89 14.35 59.59
CA ILE A 55 -14.16 14.18 60.27
C ILE A 55 -14.12 14.78 61.67
N ASN A 56 -15.29 15.15 62.18
CA ASN A 56 -15.48 15.44 63.59
C ASN A 56 -15.41 14.11 64.37
N PRO A 57 -14.49 13.94 65.34
CA PRO A 57 -14.33 12.68 66.05
C PRO A 57 -15.50 12.33 66.98
N ILE A 58 -16.40 13.27 67.28
CA ILE A 58 -17.59 13.05 68.12
C ILE A 58 -18.80 12.68 67.27
N THR A 59 -19.07 13.42 66.18
CA THR A 59 -20.27 13.21 65.34
C THR A 59 -20.02 12.29 64.15
N GLY A 60 -18.77 12.09 63.76
CA GLY A 60 -18.39 11.37 62.53
C GLY A 60 -18.62 12.15 61.25
N GLU A 61 -19.17 13.38 61.33
CA GLU A 61 -19.47 14.18 60.16
C GLU A 61 -18.20 14.68 59.48
N LYS A 62 -18.22 14.69 58.14
CA LYS A 62 -17.19 15.30 57.31
C LYS A 62 -17.10 16.81 57.60
N VAL A 63 -15.91 17.27 57.95
CA VAL A 63 -15.61 18.68 58.27
C VAL A 63 -14.56 19.31 57.36
N GLY A 64 -13.99 18.54 56.43
CA GLY A 64 -13.08 19.07 55.41
C GLY A 64 -12.54 18.00 54.47
N GLU A 65 -11.96 18.47 53.37
CA GLU A 65 -11.29 17.69 52.33
C GLU A 65 -9.84 18.18 52.21
N GLY A 66 -8.92 17.24 51.98
CA GLY A 66 -7.53 17.51 51.66
C GLY A 66 -7.28 17.65 50.16
N GLU A 67 -6.03 17.89 49.78
CA GLU A 67 -5.62 17.89 48.37
C GLU A 67 -5.75 16.48 47.78
N SER A 68 -6.48 16.36 46.66
CA SER A 68 -6.64 15.10 45.96
C SER A 68 -5.36 14.69 45.24
N THR A 69 -5.01 13.41 45.31
CA THR A 69 -3.92 12.84 44.51
C THR A 69 -4.48 11.91 43.45
N THR A 70 -3.89 11.93 42.26
CA THR A 70 -4.26 11.04 41.16
C THR A 70 -3.09 10.16 40.78
N GLU A 71 -3.33 8.85 40.67
CA GLU A 71 -2.33 7.89 40.19
C GLU A 71 -2.97 6.94 39.18
N VAL A 72 -2.19 6.57 38.16
CA VAL A 72 -2.57 5.49 37.25
C VAL A 72 -2.33 4.17 37.98
N THR A 73 -3.42 3.49 38.34
CA THR A 73 -3.38 2.21 39.06
C THR A 73 -3.27 1.02 38.12
N LYS A 74 -3.63 1.22 36.84
CA LYS A 74 -3.45 0.24 35.77
C LYS A 74 -3.16 0.97 34.46
N GLU A 75 -2.04 0.68 33.83
CA GLU A 75 -1.74 1.18 32.48
C GLU A 75 -2.72 0.54 31.47
N PRO A 76 -3.23 1.30 30.48
CA PRO A 76 -3.94 0.71 29.36
C PRO A 76 -2.98 -0.16 28.54
N LYS A 77 -3.52 -1.20 27.91
CA LYS A 77 -2.81 -2.00 26.91
C LYS A 77 -3.54 -1.89 25.60
N ASP A 78 -2.82 -1.52 24.56
CA ASP A 78 -3.40 -1.34 23.23
C ASP A 78 -3.85 -2.67 22.63
N GLU A 79 -4.88 -2.62 21.79
CA GLU A 79 -5.25 -3.73 20.92
C GLU A 79 -4.35 -3.68 19.70
N ILE A 80 -3.60 -4.76 19.44
CA ILE A 80 -2.74 -4.87 18.25
C ILE A 80 -3.39 -5.87 17.30
N VAL A 81 -3.65 -5.41 16.10
CA VAL A 81 -4.25 -6.17 15.01
C VAL A 81 -3.25 -6.26 13.87
N ASN A 82 -2.82 -7.47 13.53
CA ASN A 82 -1.99 -7.68 12.37
C ASN A 82 -2.86 -7.77 11.12
N TYR A 83 -2.45 -7.11 10.04
CA TYR A 83 -3.07 -7.26 8.72
C TYR A 83 -2.08 -7.87 7.73
N ALA A 84 -2.64 -8.56 6.73
CA ALA A 84 -1.87 -9.25 5.71
C ALA A 84 -1.43 -8.31 4.57
N PRO A 85 -0.33 -8.63 3.88
CA PRO A 85 0.00 -7.98 2.62
C PRO A 85 -1.04 -8.32 1.54
N GLU A 86 -1.03 -7.57 0.44
CA GLU A 86 -1.83 -7.87 -0.75
C GLU A 86 -0.92 -8.37 -1.88
N ILE A 87 -1.43 -9.29 -2.71
CA ILE A 87 -0.72 -9.85 -3.85
C ILE A 87 -0.59 -8.79 -4.96
N ILE A 88 0.61 -8.70 -5.53
CA ILE A 88 0.85 -8.03 -6.81
C ILE A 88 1.02 -9.14 -7.85
N PRO A 89 0.07 -9.31 -8.79
CA PRO A 89 0.19 -10.37 -9.79
C PRO A 89 1.43 -10.14 -10.67
N HIS A 90 2.17 -11.21 -10.94
CA HIS A 90 3.25 -11.17 -11.92
C HIS A 90 2.73 -10.99 -13.34
N GLY A 91 3.54 -10.35 -14.20
CA GLY A 91 3.29 -10.29 -15.63
C GLY A 91 3.88 -11.49 -16.37
N THR A 92 3.76 -11.47 -17.70
CA THR A 92 4.38 -12.46 -18.59
C THR A 92 5.22 -11.71 -19.62
N ARG A 93 6.44 -12.19 -19.86
CA ARG A 93 7.37 -11.69 -20.89
C ARG A 93 7.75 -12.81 -21.84
N GLU A 94 7.79 -12.50 -23.13
CA GLU A 94 8.27 -13.42 -24.16
C GLU A 94 9.69 -13.04 -24.60
N GLU A 95 10.54 -14.04 -24.80
CA GLU A 95 11.93 -13.91 -25.26
C GLU A 95 12.26 -14.95 -26.33
N ILE A 96 13.30 -14.68 -27.12
CA ILE A 96 13.82 -15.60 -28.14
C ILE A 96 15.24 -16.01 -27.74
N ASP A 97 15.48 -17.32 -27.62
CA ASP A 97 16.83 -17.87 -27.44
C ASP A 97 17.29 -18.54 -28.74
N PRO A 98 18.29 -17.98 -29.45
CA PRO A 98 18.80 -18.54 -30.69
C PRO A 98 19.53 -19.88 -30.50
N ASN A 99 19.84 -20.28 -29.27
CA ASN A 99 20.43 -21.58 -28.98
C ASN A 99 19.39 -22.64 -28.62
N LEU A 100 18.12 -22.25 -28.44
CA LEU A 100 17.03 -23.17 -28.19
C LEU A 100 16.49 -23.66 -29.54
N PRO A 101 16.35 -24.99 -29.76
CA PRO A 101 15.90 -25.53 -31.05
C PRO A 101 14.56 -24.95 -31.50
N GLU A 102 14.40 -24.80 -32.82
CA GLU A 102 13.14 -24.32 -33.40
C GLU A 102 11.95 -25.16 -32.93
N GLY A 103 10.90 -24.49 -32.46
CA GLY A 103 9.69 -25.13 -31.96
C GLY A 103 9.76 -25.61 -30.51
N GLU A 104 10.92 -25.52 -29.85
CA GLU A 104 11.02 -25.72 -28.41
C GLU A 104 10.67 -24.44 -27.63
N THR A 105 10.03 -24.62 -26.48
CA THR A 105 9.69 -23.55 -25.55
C THR A 105 10.17 -23.88 -24.15
N LYS A 106 10.76 -22.89 -23.48
CA LYS A 106 11.15 -22.99 -22.07
C LYS A 106 10.42 -21.92 -21.27
N VAL A 107 9.77 -22.33 -20.18
CA VAL A 107 9.07 -21.42 -19.26
C VAL A 107 9.89 -21.28 -17.98
N ILE A 108 10.23 -20.04 -17.62
CA ILE A 108 10.75 -19.66 -16.32
C ILE A 108 9.57 -19.14 -15.51
N PRO A 109 9.14 -19.84 -14.44
CA PRO A 109 7.96 -19.46 -13.70
C PRO A 109 8.13 -18.09 -13.07
N GLY A 110 7.07 -17.27 -13.15
CA GLY A 110 6.99 -16.00 -12.45
C GLY A 110 6.76 -16.17 -10.95
N LYS A 111 6.85 -15.07 -10.22
CA LYS A 111 6.52 -14.99 -8.81
C LYS A 111 5.73 -13.72 -8.55
N ASP A 112 4.57 -13.86 -7.94
CA ASP A 112 3.81 -12.71 -7.46
C ASP A 112 4.61 -11.88 -6.43
N GLY A 113 4.42 -10.57 -6.48
CA GLY A 113 4.91 -9.64 -5.49
C GLY A 113 3.95 -9.46 -4.33
N LEU A 114 4.35 -8.63 -3.37
CA LEU A 114 3.58 -8.27 -2.19
C LEU A 114 3.64 -6.76 -1.97
N LYS A 115 2.51 -6.15 -1.61
CA LYS A 115 2.43 -4.75 -1.18
C LYS A 115 1.75 -4.63 0.18
N ASP A 116 2.05 -3.55 0.86
CA ASP A 116 1.28 -3.09 2.00
C ASP A 116 -0.04 -2.46 1.51
N PRO A 117 -1.21 -2.99 1.88
CA PRO A 117 -2.50 -2.44 1.44
C PRO A 117 -2.83 -1.07 2.06
N GLU A 118 -2.24 -0.69 3.20
CA GLU A 118 -2.50 0.61 3.83
C GLU A 118 -1.59 1.71 3.29
N THR A 119 -0.29 1.41 3.15
CA THR A 119 0.71 2.41 2.71
C THR A 119 0.94 2.41 1.20
N GLY A 120 0.65 1.30 0.52
CA GLY A 120 0.96 1.08 -0.89
C GLY A 120 2.44 0.76 -1.15
N GLU A 121 3.27 0.63 -0.10
CA GLU A 121 4.67 0.27 -0.25
C GLU A 121 4.82 -1.16 -0.78
N ILE A 122 5.73 -1.34 -1.74
CA ILE A 122 6.06 -2.66 -2.28
C ILE A 122 6.98 -3.35 -1.27
N ILE A 123 6.51 -4.49 -0.74
CA ILE A 123 7.24 -5.35 0.20
C ILE A 123 8.13 -6.31 -0.59
N GLU A 124 7.58 -6.89 -1.66
CA GLU A 124 8.28 -7.77 -2.59
C GLU A 124 7.85 -7.44 -4.03
N GLU A 125 8.81 -7.21 -4.92
CA GLU A 125 8.54 -6.94 -6.33
C GLU A 125 8.06 -8.24 -7.04
N PRO A 126 7.06 -8.16 -7.92
CA PRO A 126 6.71 -9.29 -8.77
C PRO A 126 7.85 -9.60 -9.74
N GLN A 127 8.01 -10.88 -10.05
CA GLN A 127 8.93 -11.38 -11.06
C GLN A 127 8.10 -11.98 -12.20
N ASP A 128 8.22 -11.41 -13.39
CA ASP A 128 7.46 -11.87 -14.55
C ASP A 128 7.79 -13.33 -14.89
N GLU A 129 6.77 -14.06 -15.34
CA GLU A 129 6.96 -15.33 -16.00
C GLU A 129 7.62 -15.09 -17.36
N VAL A 130 8.71 -15.80 -17.65
CA VAL A 130 9.42 -15.66 -18.93
C VAL A 130 9.19 -16.89 -19.78
N ILE A 131 8.58 -16.68 -20.95
CA ILE A 131 8.38 -17.71 -21.97
C ILE A 131 9.45 -17.50 -23.05
N ILE A 132 10.35 -18.47 -23.20
CA ILE A 132 11.48 -18.41 -24.13
C ILE A 132 11.19 -19.35 -25.30
N HIS A 133 11.20 -18.80 -26.52
CA HIS A 133 11.01 -19.52 -27.77
C HIS A 133 12.35 -19.78 -28.47
N GLY A 134 12.50 -20.95 -29.08
CA GLY A 134 13.60 -21.21 -30.01
C GLY A 134 13.47 -20.36 -31.26
N ALA A 135 14.58 -19.74 -31.69
CA ALA A 135 14.59 -18.99 -32.94
C ALA A 135 14.25 -19.94 -34.10
N LYS A 136 13.42 -19.44 -35.03
CA LYS A 136 13.25 -20.08 -36.32
C LYS A 136 14.57 -19.98 -37.06
N ASP A 137 15.10 -21.11 -37.54
CA ASP A 137 16.30 -21.07 -38.36
C ASP A 137 15.89 -20.58 -39.75
N ASP A 138 15.87 -19.26 -39.97
CA ASP A 138 15.61 -18.66 -41.30
C ASP A 138 16.78 -18.92 -42.28
N SER A 139 17.62 -19.93 -42.01
CA SER A 139 18.72 -20.41 -42.85
C SER A 139 18.24 -21.04 -44.16
N ASP A 140 16.93 -21.17 -44.41
CA ASP A 140 16.37 -21.59 -45.70
C ASP A 140 15.99 -20.38 -46.60
N SER A 141 16.64 -19.22 -46.44
CA SER A 141 16.65 -18.19 -47.50
C SER A 141 17.63 -18.51 -48.64
N ASP A 142 17.67 -19.78 -49.06
CA ASP A 142 18.29 -20.23 -50.31
C ASP A 142 17.17 -20.59 -51.31
N ALA A 143 16.68 -19.63 -52.09
CA ALA A 143 16.02 -19.91 -53.37
C ALA A 143 15.81 -18.64 -54.22
N ASP A 144 16.69 -18.48 -55.21
CA ASP A 144 16.43 -17.81 -56.50
C ASP A 144 16.21 -16.28 -56.50
N SER A 145 17.31 -15.53 -56.59
CA SER A 145 17.30 -14.29 -57.37
C SER A 145 18.52 -14.21 -58.29
N ASP A 146 18.76 -15.31 -59.02
CA ASP A 146 19.33 -15.24 -60.37
C ASP A 146 18.24 -14.67 -61.30
N SER A 147 17.90 -13.40 -61.14
CA SER A 147 17.27 -12.64 -62.20
C SER A 147 18.34 -11.76 -62.81
N ASP A 148 19.10 -12.37 -63.72
CA ASP A 148 19.76 -11.68 -64.83
C ASP A 148 18.69 -10.90 -65.60
N ALA A 149 18.37 -9.70 -65.10
CA ALA A 149 17.61 -8.71 -65.84
C ALA A 149 18.61 -7.63 -66.28
N ASP A 150 19.45 -8.01 -67.24
CA ASP A 150 19.99 -7.07 -68.22
C ASP A 150 18.79 -6.42 -68.91
N SER A 151 18.38 -5.26 -68.42
CA SER A 151 17.54 -4.34 -69.14
C SER A 151 18.09 -2.95 -68.94
N ASP A 152 19.17 -2.72 -69.68
CA ASP A 152 19.49 -1.43 -70.26
C ASP A 152 18.19 -0.78 -70.76
N SER A 153 17.70 0.20 -70.01
CA SER A 153 16.83 1.21 -70.58
C SER A 153 17.27 2.55 -70.02
N ASP A 154 17.95 3.25 -70.91
CA ASP A 154 18.57 4.54 -70.72
C ASP A 154 17.63 5.53 -70.03
N ALA A 155 18.21 6.23 -69.06
CA ALA A 155 17.63 7.39 -68.44
C ALA A 155 17.45 8.49 -69.48
N ASP A 156 16.22 8.73 -69.93
CA ASP A 156 15.81 9.97 -70.58
C ASP A 156 14.32 10.19 -70.34
N SER A 157 13.99 10.97 -69.30
CA SER A 157 12.74 11.72 -69.24
C SER A 157 12.94 12.93 -68.35
N ASP A 158 13.47 13.94 -69.02
CA ASP A 158 13.37 15.38 -68.79
C ASP A 158 12.44 15.79 -67.65
N SER A 159 13.05 16.44 -66.67
CA SER A 159 12.38 17.23 -65.64
C SER A 159 11.74 18.47 -66.27
N ASP A 160 10.53 18.32 -66.81
CA ASP A 160 9.66 19.45 -67.08
C ASP A 160 9.08 19.93 -65.74
N ALA A 161 9.85 20.81 -65.12
CA ALA A 161 9.31 21.82 -64.23
C ALA A 161 8.37 22.69 -65.06
N ASP A 162 7.07 22.75 -64.73
CA ASP A 162 6.29 23.96 -64.94
C ASP A 162 4.94 23.93 -64.18
N SER A 163 4.78 25.02 -63.41
CA SER A 163 3.54 25.79 -63.24
C SER A 163 2.51 25.32 -62.21
N ASP A 164 2.65 25.87 -61.00
CA ASP A 164 1.73 26.85 -60.41
C ASP A 164 0.23 26.74 -60.75
N SER A 165 -0.60 26.54 -59.72
CA SER A 165 -1.78 27.38 -59.53
C SER A 165 -2.23 27.38 -58.07
N ASP A 166 -2.07 28.55 -57.47
CA ASP A 166 -2.71 28.98 -56.24
C ASP A 166 -4.24 28.86 -56.32
N ALA A 167 -4.89 28.58 -55.19
CA ALA A 167 -6.11 29.29 -54.78
C ALA A 167 -6.51 28.91 -53.35
N ASP A 168 -6.44 29.92 -52.50
CA ASP A 168 -6.98 29.99 -51.15
C ASP A 168 -8.48 29.67 -51.08
N SER A 169 -8.92 29.15 -49.93
CA SER A 169 -10.22 29.53 -49.37
C SER A 169 -10.23 29.24 -47.87
N ASP A 170 -10.05 30.32 -47.11
CA ASP A 170 -10.46 30.47 -45.72
C ASP A 170 -11.93 30.10 -45.52
N SER A 171 -12.29 29.54 -44.36
CA SER A 171 -13.43 30.05 -43.58
C SER A 171 -13.54 29.35 -42.23
N ASP A 172 -13.43 30.18 -41.20
CA ASP A 172 -13.73 29.93 -39.80
C ASP A 172 -15.17 29.45 -39.58
N ALA A 173 -15.38 28.64 -38.55
CA ALA A 173 -16.64 28.62 -37.81
C ALA A 173 -16.42 28.08 -36.38
N ASP A 174 -16.31 29.03 -35.45
CA ASP A 174 -16.59 28.87 -34.03
C ASP A 174 -17.99 28.31 -33.80
N SER A 175 -18.15 27.44 -32.79
CA SER A 175 -19.38 27.38 -31.99
C SER A 175 -19.08 26.74 -30.64
N ASP A 176 -18.97 27.63 -29.65
CA ASP A 176 -19.23 27.34 -28.24
C ASP A 176 -20.62 26.71 -28.04
N SER A 177 -20.74 25.80 -27.09
CA SER A 177 -22.02 25.55 -26.41
C SER A 177 -21.78 25.16 -24.96
N ASP A 178 -22.29 26.00 -24.06
CA ASP A 178 -22.48 25.82 -22.61
C ASP A 178 -22.98 24.43 -22.18
#